data_AF-A0A2V8LPB7-F1
#
_entry.id   AF-A0A2V8LPB7-F1
#
_cell.length_a   1.000
_cell.length_b   1.000
_cell.length_c   1.000
_cell.angle_alpha   90.00
_cell.angle_beta   90.00
_cell.angle_gamma   90.00
#
_symmetry.space_group_name_H-M   'P 1'
#
loop_
_entity.id
_entity.type
_entity.pdbx_description
1 polymer ?
#
loop_
_entity_poly.entity_id
_entity_poly.type
_entity_poly.pdbx_seq_one_letter_code
_entity_poly.pdbx_strand_id
1 'polypeptide(L)'
;AGSYGRDTRGIYRQHQFEKVELVKVTLPENSYDELESLTRDAESVLQKLGLHYRVVEHCTGDLGFTCAKSYDVEVWLPSYNEFKEISSCSNCTDFQARRANIRFRRAGGAKPEFVHTLNGSGLAVGRTWIAVLENYQQADGSVVIPEVLRGYMGGLERITFD
;
A
#
# COMPACT_ATOMS: atom_id res chain seq x y z
N ALA A 1 6.59 17.00 -10.28
CA ALA A 1 6.49 18.48 -10.24
C ALA A 1 5.44 18.85 -9.21
N GLY A 2 5.68 19.83 -8.33
CA GLY A 2 4.68 20.29 -7.34
C GLY A 2 4.94 19.98 -5.85
N SER A 3 6.10 19.45 -5.48
CA SER A 3 6.41 19.07 -4.08
C SER A 3 7.47 19.95 -3.40
N TYR A 4 7.69 21.18 -3.88
CA TYR A 4 8.73 22.05 -3.33
C TYR A 4 8.48 22.33 -1.84
N GLY A 5 9.42 21.92 -0.97
CA GLY A 5 9.37 22.16 0.47
C GLY A 5 8.55 21.15 1.30
N ARG A 6 7.81 20.21 0.69
CA ARG A 6 7.01 19.21 1.42
C ARG A 6 7.79 17.90 1.57
N ASP A 7 7.83 17.35 2.78
CA ASP A 7 8.47 16.07 3.13
C ASP A 7 9.95 15.98 2.69
N THR A 8 10.70 17.09 2.81
CA THR A 8 12.08 17.21 2.32
C THR A 8 13.12 16.55 3.23
N ARG A 9 12.79 16.27 4.49
CA ARG A 9 13.66 15.63 5.48
C ARG A 9 13.25 14.17 5.68
N GLY A 10 14.24 13.28 5.75
CA GLY A 10 14.02 11.84 5.92
C GLY A 10 13.70 11.14 4.60
N ILE A 11 13.12 9.93 4.68
CA ILE A 11 12.89 9.06 3.51
C ILE A 11 11.42 8.92 3.12
N TYR A 12 10.52 9.75 3.67
CA TYR A 12 9.08 9.61 3.42
C TYR A 12 8.71 9.86 1.94
N ARG A 13 9.40 10.81 1.31
CA ARG A 13 9.27 11.15 -0.11
C ARG A 13 10.65 11.15 -0.75
N GLN A 14 10.89 10.24 -1.70
CA GLN A 14 12.18 10.05 -2.35
C GLN A 14 12.01 9.94 -3.86
N HIS A 15 13.10 10.14 -4.61
CA HIS A 15 13.15 9.85 -6.04
C HIS A 15 13.17 8.34 -6.33
N GLN A 16 13.69 7.54 -5.40
CA GLN A 16 13.75 6.09 -5.47
C GLN A 16 13.28 5.52 -4.13
N PHE A 17 12.43 4.49 -4.18
CA PHE A 17 11.98 3.74 -3.02
C PHE A 17 11.56 2.33 -3.46
N GLU A 18 11.62 1.39 -2.54
CA GLU A 18 11.18 0.01 -2.75
C GLU A 18 9.71 -0.17 -2.38
N LYS A 19 9.03 -1.03 -3.13
CA LYS A 19 7.62 -1.37 -2.91
C LYS A 19 7.38 -2.82 -3.28
N VAL A 20 6.60 -3.51 -2.46
CA VAL A 20 5.96 -4.78 -2.85
C VAL A 20 4.58 -4.42 -3.40
N GLU A 21 4.34 -4.71 -4.68
CA GLU A 21 3.08 -4.38 -5.36
C GLU A 21 2.17 -5.60 -5.48
N LEU A 22 0.90 -5.42 -5.17
CA LEU A 22 -0.17 -6.37 -5.45
C LEU A 22 -0.86 -5.94 -6.75
N VAL A 23 -1.05 -6.88 -7.68
CA VAL A 23 -1.79 -6.66 -8.92
C VAL A 23 -2.80 -7.78 -9.10
N LYS A 24 -4.05 -7.44 -9.40
CA LYS A 24 -5.09 -8.42 -9.74
C LYS A 24 -5.66 -8.14 -11.13
N VAL A 25 -5.85 -9.20 -11.90
CA VAL A 25 -6.59 -9.18 -13.16
C VAL A 25 -7.81 -10.07 -12.96
N THR A 26 -9.00 -9.49 -13.06
CA THR A 26 -10.22 -10.09 -12.54
C THR A 26 -11.34 -10.07 -13.56
N LEU A 27 -12.34 -10.90 -13.34
CA LEU A 27 -13.62 -10.77 -14.03
C LEU A 27 -14.32 -9.47 -13.58
N PRO A 28 -15.02 -8.75 -14.47
CA PRO A 28 -15.66 -7.47 -14.13
C PRO A 28 -16.56 -7.54 -12.89
N GLU A 29 -17.37 -8.59 -12.77
CA GLU A 29 -18.34 -8.78 -11.68
C GLU A 29 -17.70 -9.01 -10.31
N ASN A 30 -16.44 -9.45 -10.26
CA ASN A 30 -15.73 -9.71 -8.99
C ASN A 30 -14.87 -8.51 -8.56
N SER A 31 -14.64 -7.54 -9.45
CA SER A 31 -13.60 -6.54 -9.25
C SER A 31 -13.76 -5.69 -7.98
N TYR A 32 -14.98 -5.38 -7.54
CA TYR A 32 -15.18 -4.63 -6.30
C TYR A 32 -14.92 -5.48 -5.06
N ASP A 33 -15.34 -6.75 -5.04
CA ASP A 33 -15.00 -7.66 -3.94
C ASP A 33 -13.49 -7.92 -3.87
N GLU A 34 -12.84 -7.96 -5.03
CA GLU A 34 -11.39 -8.09 -5.13
C GLU A 34 -10.62 -6.86 -4.63
N LEU A 35 -11.20 -5.65 -4.75
CA LEU A 35 -10.67 -4.42 -4.14
C LEU A 35 -10.71 -4.52 -2.61
N GLU A 36 -11.81 -4.99 -2.05
CA GLU A 36 -11.96 -5.19 -0.60
C GLU A 36 -10.94 -6.23 -0.10
N SER A 37 -10.77 -7.34 -0.83
CA SER A 37 -9.73 -8.33 -0.49
C SER A 37 -8.32 -7.79 -0.60
N LEU A 38 -8.02 -7.05 -1.67
CA LEU A 38 -6.69 -6.49 -1.91
C LEU A 38 -6.32 -5.42 -0.86
N THR A 39 -7.28 -4.64 -0.40
CA THR A 39 -7.11 -3.68 0.70
C THR A 39 -6.82 -4.42 2.01
N ARG A 40 -7.58 -5.48 2.32
CA ARG A 40 -7.32 -6.34 3.49
C ARG A 40 -5.94 -7.01 3.46
N ASP A 41 -5.45 -7.38 2.28
CA ASP A 41 -4.10 -7.95 2.13
C ASP A 41 -3.04 -6.92 2.58
N ALA A 42 -3.19 -5.65 2.19
CA ALA A 42 -2.30 -4.56 2.63
C ALA A 42 -2.43 -4.28 4.14
N GLU A 43 -3.65 -4.21 4.67
CA GLU A 43 -3.91 -4.03 6.11
C GLU A 43 -3.29 -5.16 6.94
N SER A 44 -3.33 -6.40 6.45
CA SER A 44 -2.80 -7.58 7.16
C SER A 44 -1.30 -7.45 7.48
N VAL A 45 -0.54 -6.74 6.64
CA VAL A 45 0.88 -6.46 6.88
C VAL A 45 1.04 -5.53 8.08
N LEU A 46 0.25 -4.44 8.15
CA LEU A 46 0.26 -3.50 9.27
C LEU A 46 -0.20 -4.16 10.57
N GLN A 47 -1.26 -4.97 10.51
CA GLN A 47 -1.79 -5.72 11.65
C GLN A 47 -0.73 -6.68 12.23
N LYS A 48 -0.04 -7.44 11.39
CA LYS A 48 1.07 -8.32 11.80
C LYS A 48 2.24 -7.53 12.39
N LEU A 49 2.54 -6.37 11.81
CA LEU A 49 3.56 -5.46 12.32
C LEU A 49 3.14 -4.71 13.58
N GLY A 50 1.90 -4.85 14.07
CA GLY A 50 1.41 -4.15 15.25
C GLY A 50 1.30 -2.62 15.08
N LEU A 51 1.19 -2.12 13.85
CA LEU A 51 1.16 -0.69 13.56
C LEU A 51 -0.29 -0.16 13.58
N HIS A 52 -0.51 0.99 14.23
CA HIS A 52 -1.81 1.65 14.22
C HIS A 52 -2.06 2.34 12.89
N TYR A 53 -3.24 2.12 12.30
CA TYR A 53 -3.60 2.65 10.98
C TYR A 53 -5.10 2.94 10.86
N ARG A 54 -5.48 3.62 9.78
CA ARG A 54 -6.86 3.80 9.33
C ARG A 54 -6.96 3.54 7.82
N VAL A 55 -8.17 3.27 7.35
CA VAL A 55 -8.49 3.16 5.92
C VAL A 55 -9.40 4.32 5.53
N VAL A 56 -9.09 4.99 4.43
CA VAL A 56 -9.81 6.17 3.93
C VAL A 56 -10.24 5.91 2.49
N GLU A 57 -11.54 6.04 2.22
CA GLU A 57 -12.05 6.07 0.84
C GLU A 57 -11.82 7.45 0.23
N HIS A 58 -11.27 7.49 -0.99
CA HIS A 58 -11.05 8.74 -1.71
C HIS A 58 -12.37 9.39 -2.15
N CYS A 59 -12.46 10.70 -1.99
CA CYS A 59 -13.48 11.49 -2.66
C CYS A 59 -13.13 11.69 -4.15
N THR A 60 -14.11 12.07 -4.97
CA THR A 60 -13.92 12.21 -6.42
C THR A 60 -12.84 13.22 -6.82
N GLY A 61 -12.57 14.23 -5.99
CA GLY A 61 -11.56 15.25 -6.26
C GLY A 61 -10.12 14.79 -6.03
N ASP A 62 -9.93 13.67 -5.31
CA ASP A 62 -8.61 13.12 -4.94
C ASP A 62 -8.34 11.76 -5.61
N LEU A 63 -9.30 11.24 -6.40
CA LEU A 63 -9.11 10.01 -7.16
C LEU A 63 -8.03 10.18 -8.24
N GLY A 64 -7.13 9.19 -8.31
CA GLY A 64 -6.16 9.08 -9.39
C GLY A 64 -6.83 8.89 -10.76
N PHE A 65 -6.21 9.43 -11.82
CA PHE A 65 -6.77 9.46 -13.18
C PHE A 65 -7.25 8.09 -13.72
N THR A 66 -6.61 7.00 -13.31
CA THR A 66 -6.94 5.64 -13.78
C THR A 66 -7.94 4.90 -12.89
N CYS A 67 -8.31 5.47 -11.74
CA CYS A 67 -9.00 4.77 -10.67
C CYS A 67 -10.51 5.07 -10.72
N ALA A 68 -11.32 4.01 -10.66
CA ALA A 68 -12.77 4.13 -10.49
C ALA A 68 -13.17 4.22 -9.00
N LYS A 69 -12.41 3.54 -8.13
CA LYS A 69 -12.52 3.60 -6.66
C LYS A 69 -11.17 3.28 -6.05
N SER A 70 -10.81 3.98 -4.98
CA SER A 70 -9.53 3.82 -4.28
C SER A 70 -9.70 3.97 -2.77
N TYR A 71 -8.87 3.22 -2.04
CA TYR A 71 -8.67 3.36 -0.61
C TYR A 71 -7.20 3.66 -0.32
N ASP A 72 -6.95 4.61 0.58
CA ASP A 72 -5.65 4.74 1.23
C ASP A 72 -5.66 4.01 2.56
N VAL A 73 -4.59 3.26 2.80
CA VAL A 73 -4.23 2.79 4.14
C VAL A 73 -3.19 3.75 4.68
N GLU A 74 -3.51 4.39 5.81
CA GLU A 74 -2.66 5.40 6.41
C GLU A 74 -2.19 4.96 7.79
N VAL A 75 -0.89 4.99 8.02
CA VAL A 75 -0.25 4.56 9.28
C VAL A 75 0.02 5.77 10.17
N TRP A 76 -0.12 5.59 11.49
CA TRP A 76 0.22 6.61 12.46
C TRP A 76 1.73 6.85 12.51
N LEU A 77 2.16 8.10 12.30
CA LEU A 77 3.54 8.53 12.46
C LEU A 77 3.66 9.53 13.63
N PRO A 78 4.22 9.12 14.78
CA PRO A 78 4.41 9.98 15.95
C PRO A 78 5.10 11.32 15.66
N SER A 79 6.09 11.37 14.77
CA SER A 79 6.82 12.60 14.46
C SER A 79 5.98 13.63 13.71
N TYR A 80 4.98 13.16 12.96
CA TYR A 80 4.01 14.00 12.25
C TYR A 80 2.78 14.31 13.10
N ASN A 81 2.54 13.54 14.17
CA ASN A 81 1.30 13.57 14.94
C ASN A 81 0.05 13.45 14.02
N GLU A 82 0.14 12.58 13.01
CA GLU A 82 -0.86 12.41 11.97
C GLU A 82 -0.80 10.97 11.40
N PHE A 83 -1.89 10.53 10.78
CA PHE A 83 -1.88 9.38 9.88
C PHE A 83 -1.34 9.77 8.51
N LYS A 84 -0.40 8.99 8.00
CA LYS A 84 0.24 9.23 6.69
C LYS A 84 0.07 8.00 5.80
N GLU A 85 -0.23 8.24 4.52
CA GLU A 85 -0.40 7.19 3.51
C GLU A 85 0.80 6.23 3.48
N ILE A 86 0.53 4.93 3.55
CA ILE A 86 1.53 3.84 3.42
C ILE A 86 1.17 2.83 2.31
N SER A 87 -0.10 2.81 1.91
CA SER A 87 -0.61 2.10 0.73
C SER A 87 -1.78 2.84 0.10
N SER A 88 -1.89 2.72 -1.22
CA SER A 88 -3.07 3.07 -2.00
C SER A 88 -3.50 1.82 -2.77
N CYS A 89 -4.78 1.45 -2.64
CA CYS A 89 -5.40 0.27 -3.25
C CYS A 89 -6.53 0.73 -4.18
N SER A 90 -6.50 0.33 -5.45
CA SER A 90 -7.37 0.89 -6.49
C SER A 90 -7.98 -0.16 -7.41
N ASN A 91 -9.27 0.02 -7.73
CA ASN A 91 -9.93 -0.65 -8.84
C ASN A 91 -9.95 0.28 -10.06
N CYS A 92 -9.30 -0.13 -11.15
CA CYS A 92 -9.24 0.64 -12.39
C CYS A 92 -10.34 0.24 -13.38
N THR A 93 -11.21 -0.71 -13.03
CA THR A 93 -12.19 -1.33 -13.93
C THR A 93 -11.52 -1.73 -15.25
N ASP A 94 -12.14 -1.43 -16.38
CA ASP A 94 -11.58 -1.76 -17.70
C ASP A 94 -10.66 -0.67 -18.28
N PHE A 95 -10.35 0.41 -17.54
CA PHE A 95 -9.61 1.56 -18.06
C PHE A 95 -8.23 1.16 -18.63
N GLN A 96 -7.45 0.44 -17.83
CA GLN A 96 -6.13 -0.04 -18.24
C GLN A 96 -6.25 -1.19 -19.25
N ALA A 97 -7.22 -2.09 -19.05
CA ALA A 97 -7.47 -3.23 -19.93
C ALA A 97 -7.81 -2.79 -21.37
N ARG A 98 -8.59 -1.72 -21.54
CA ARG A 98 -8.90 -1.12 -22.85
C ARG A 98 -7.65 -0.58 -23.53
N ARG A 99 -6.79 0.13 -22.79
CA ARG A 99 -5.53 0.70 -23.31
C ARG A 99 -4.51 -0.36 -23.70
N ALA A 100 -4.42 -1.42 -22.90
CA ALA A 100 -3.49 -2.53 -23.13
C ALA A 100 -4.11 -3.68 -23.96
N ASN A 101 -5.38 -3.56 -24.37
CA ASN A 101 -6.15 -4.57 -25.09
C ASN A 101 -6.23 -5.96 -24.39
N ILE A 102 -6.31 -5.97 -23.05
CA ILE A 102 -6.35 -7.19 -22.23
C ILE A 102 -7.79 -7.67 -22.12
N ARG A 103 -8.06 -8.86 -22.66
CA ARG A 103 -9.42 -9.40 -22.81
C ARG A 103 -9.49 -10.85 -22.37
N PHE A 104 -10.68 -11.27 -22.01
CA PHE A 104 -11.01 -12.67 -21.72
C PHE A 104 -12.26 -13.10 -22.50
N ARG A 105 -12.54 -14.40 -22.51
CA ARG A 105 -13.76 -14.97 -23.07
C ARG A 105 -14.40 -15.88 -22.03
N ARG A 106 -15.72 -15.74 -21.85
CA ARG A 106 -16.51 -16.57 -20.92
C ARG A 106 -16.52 -18.04 -21.30
N ALA A 107 -16.71 -18.29 -22.59
CA ALA A 107 -16.78 -19.61 -23.20
C ALA A 107 -16.21 -19.57 -24.62
N GLY A 108 -15.91 -20.74 -25.18
CA GLY A 108 -15.49 -20.87 -26.57
C GLY A 108 -16.51 -20.24 -27.53
N GLY A 109 -16.04 -19.34 -28.41
CA GLY A 109 -16.90 -18.65 -29.38
C GLY A 109 -17.58 -17.38 -28.86
N ALA A 110 -17.61 -17.13 -27.55
CA ALA A 110 -18.18 -15.89 -27.00
C ALA A 110 -17.38 -14.65 -27.43
N LYS A 111 -18.08 -13.50 -27.54
CA LYS A 111 -17.46 -12.20 -27.79
C LYS A 111 -16.45 -11.90 -26.66
N PRO A 112 -15.21 -11.46 -26.98
CA PRO A 112 -14.27 -11.04 -25.96
C PRO A 112 -14.80 -9.86 -25.14
N GLU A 113 -14.58 -9.93 -23.83
CA GLU A 113 -14.86 -8.88 -22.85
C GLU A 113 -13.52 -8.35 -22.30
N PHE A 114 -13.50 -7.11 -21.81
CA PHE A 114 -12.31 -6.58 -21.11
C PHE A 114 -12.30 -7.07 -19.66
N VAL A 115 -11.12 -7.46 -19.19
CA VAL A 115 -10.90 -7.74 -17.77
C VAL A 115 -10.96 -6.45 -16.96
N HIS A 116 -11.16 -6.57 -15.65
CA HIS A 116 -10.89 -5.46 -14.73
C HIS A 116 -9.49 -5.61 -14.11
N THR A 117 -8.80 -4.48 -13.91
CA THR A 117 -7.47 -4.46 -13.29
C THR A 117 -7.50 -3.73 -11.96
N LEU A 118 -6.74 -4.25 -11.00
CA LEU A 118 -6.55 -3.65 -9.69
C LEU A 118 -5.08 -3.65 -9.32
N ASN A 119 -4.70 -2.69 -8.49
CA ASN A 119 -3.37 -2.61 -7.91
C ASN A 119 -3.45 -2.07 -6.49
N GLY A 120 -2.47 -2.45 -5.66
CA GLY A 120 -2.26 -1.78 -4.39
C GLY A 120 -0.91 -2.10 -3.78
N SER A 121 -0.47 -1.22 -2.88
CA SER A 121 0.83 -1.39 -2.23
C SER A 121 0.71 -2.36 -1.05
N GLY A 122 1.62 -3.32 -0.91
CA GLY A 122 1.64 -4.29 0.19
C GLY A 122 3.00 -4.44 0.89
N LEU A 123 3.78 -3.39 1.18
CA LEU A 123 3.50 -1.96 1.27
C LEU A 123 4.64 -1.17 0.60
N ALA A 124 4.60 0.17 0.67
CA ALA A 124 5.78 1.00 0.38
C ALA A 124 6.84 0.81 1.48
N VAL A 125 7.93 0.09 1.17
CA VAL A 125 8.89 -0.42 2.18
C VAL A 125 9.55 0.70 2.97
N GLY A 126 9.97 1.79 2.31
CA GLY A 126 10.58 2.93 2.98
C GLY A 126 9.64 3.63 3.98
N ARG A 127 8.34 3.71 3.68
CA ARG A 127 7.34 4.27 4.61
C ARG A 127 7.06 3.31 5.76
N THR A 128 7.00 2.01 5.49
CA THR A 128 6.91 0.98 6.54
C THR A 128 8.10 1.04 7.49
N TRP A 129 9.30 1.27 6.96
CA TRP A 129 10.50 1.43 7.78
C TRP A 129 10.39 2.62 8.74
N ILE A 130 9.95 3.78 8.25
CA ILE A 130 9.68 4.95 9.11
C ILE A 130 8.66 4.60 10.20
N ALA A 131 7.55 3.94 9.83
CA ALA A 131 6.51 3.58 10.79
C ALA A 131 7.03 2.62 11.88
N VAL A 132 7.86 1.64 11.52
CA VAL A 132 8.50 0.75 12.50
C VAL A 132 9.44 1.53 13.41
N LEU A 133 10.35 2.33 12.85
CA LEU A 133 11.28 3.13 13.64
C LEU A 133 10.57 4.02 14.66
N GLU A 134 9.57 4.78 14.22
CA GLU A 134 8.92 5.75 15.09
C GLU A 134 8.02 5.11 16.14
N ASN A 135 7.29 4.04 15.80
CA ASN A 135 6.35 3.41 16.74
C ASN A 135 7.03 2.42 17.70
N TYR A 136 8.25 1.96 17.39
CA TYR A 136 8.99 1.01 18.23
C TYR A 136 10.24 1.61 18.92
N GLN A 137 10.49 2.91 18.78
CA GLN A 137 11.58 3.60 19.48
C GLN A 137 11.44 3.52 21.01
N GLN A 138 12.57 3.49 21.68
CA GLN A 138 12.70 3.49 23.13
C GLN A 138 13.33 4.80 23.61
N ALA A 139 13.24 5.09 24.91
CA ALA A 139 13.77 6.32 25.50
C ALA A 139 15.30 6.47 25.35
N ASP A 140 16.03 5.35 25.23
CA ASP A 140 17.47 5.31 24.97
C ASP A 140 17.83 5.44 23.48
N GLY A 141 16.83 5.64 22.61
CA GLY A 141 16.97 5.72 21.17
C GLY A 141 16.92 4.36 20.45
N SER A 142 17.09 3.24 21.14
CA SER A 142 17.02 1.91 20.52
C SER A 142 15.63 1.63 19.93
N VAL A 143 15.55 0.70 18.98
CA VAL A 143 14.27 0.33 18.35
C VAL A 143 14.00 -1.15 18.57
N VAL A 144 12.85 -1.46 19.17
CA VAL A 144 12.39 -2.84 19.32
C VAL A 144 11.96 -3.38 17.96
N ILE A 145 12.43 -4.56 17.58
CA ILE A 145 12.06 -5.19 16.32
C ILE A 145 10.72 -5.91 16.51
N PRO A 146 9.68 -5.61 15.69
CA PRO A 146 8.42 -6.35 15.69
C PRO A 146 8.67 -7.86 15.60
N GLU A 147 7.95 -8.64 16.41
CA GLU A 147 8.19 -10.10 16.53
C GLU A 147 8.17 -10.81 15.18
N VAL A 148 7.22 -10.42 14.30
CA VAL A 148 7.07 -10.99 12.95
C VAL A 148 8.27 -10.76 12.04
N LEU A 149 9.16 -9.81 12.35
CA LEU A 149 10.37 -9.51 11.59
C LEU A 149 11.62 -10.22 12.13
N ARG A 150 11.63 -10.67 13.39
CA ARG A 150 12.85 -11.21 14.04
C ARG A 150 13.42 -12.41 13.30
N GLY A 151 12.56 -13.28 12.76
CA GLY A 151 13.00 -14.42 11.94
C GLY A 151 13.77 -14.03 10.67
N TYR A 152 13.42 -12.90 10.07
CA TYR A 152 14.13 -12.32 8.92
C TYR A 152 15.42 -11.58 9.30
N MET A 153 15.59 -11.29 10.60
CA MET A 153 16.73 -10.57 11.16
C MET A 153 17.64 -11.47 12.00
N GLY A 154 17.60 -12.79 11.81
CA GLY A 154 18.46 -13.74 12.52
C GLY A 154 18.18 -13.82 14.03
N GLY A 155 16.95 -13.53 14.46
CA GLY A 155 16.55 -13.50 15.86
C GLY A 155 16.86 -12.20 16.59
N LEU A 156 17.37 -11.17 15.91
CA LEU A 156 17.63 -9.86 16.51
C LEU A 156 16.32 -9.26 17.06
N GLU A 157 16.34 -8.84 18.32
CA GLU A 157 15.15 -8.30 19.00
C GLU A 157 15.13 -6.78 19.08
N ARG A 158 16.29 -6.14 18.92
CA ARG A 158 16.48 -4.70 19.08
C ARG A 158 17.61 -4.20 18.18
N ILE A 159 17.42 -3.00 17.63
CA ILE A 159 18.46 -2.22 16.96
C ILE A 159 19.01 -1.23 17.97
N THR A 160 20.31 -1.29 18.25
CA THR A 160 21.04 -0.38 19.15
C THR A 160 22.02 0.48 18.36
N PHE A 161 22.46 1.58 18.97
CA PHE A 161 23.45 2.49 18.41
C PHE A 161 24.69 2.41 19.29
N ASP A 162 25.60 1.51 18.92
CA ASP A 162 26.92 1.35 19.56
C ASP A 162 28.00 1.97 18.66
#